data_AF-A0A117R878-F1
#
_entry.id   AF-A0A117R878-F1
#
_cell.length_a   1.000
_cell.length_b   1.000
_cell.length_c   1.000
_cell.angle_alpha   90.00
_cell.angle_beta   90.00
_cell.angle_gamma   90.00
#
_symmetry.space_group_name_H-M   'P 1'
#
loop_
_entity.id
_entity.type
_entity.pdbx_description
1 polymer ?
#
loop_
_entity_poly.entity_id
_entity_poly.type
_entity_poly.pdbx_seq_one_letter_code
_entity_poly.pdbx_strand_id
1 'polypeptide(L)' 'MSPFTVEIVKQLSDRELEVLGYLAEGHTYSSIARRMNLSPHTVDTYLRRIRGKAGVSNRAHLMVLALQVSRRLDLGLAQA' A
#
# COMPACT_ATOMS: atom_id res chain seq x y z
N MET A 1 18.55 -1.33 1.05
CA MET A 1 17.20 -1.64 0.54
C MET A 1 17.30 -1.95 -0.94
N SER A 2 16.43 -2.81 -1.48
CA SER A 2 16.37 -3.04 -2.92
C SER A 2 15.86 -1.78 -3.63
N PRO A 3 16.49 -1.30 -4.71
CA PRO A 3 16.00 -0.17 -5.51
C PRO A 3 14.57 -0.37 -6.03
N PHE A 4 14.11 -1.62 -6.08
CA PHE A 4 12.76 -2.00 -6.50
C PHE A 4 11.64 -1.33 -5.70
N THR A 5 11.73 -1.25 -4.36
CA THR A 5 10.63 -0.74 -3.52
C THR A 5 10.38 0.76 -3.74
N VAL A 6 11.43 1.55 -3.96
CA VAL A 6 11.32 3.01 -4.17
C VAL A 6 10.57 3.31 -5.47
N GLU A 7 10.87 2.54 -6.51
CA GLU A 7 10.24 2.72 -7.82
C GLU A 7 8.75 2.35 -7.79
N ILE A 8 8.38 1.27 -7.10
CA ILE A 8 6.97 0.90 -6.91
C ILE A 8 6.19 2.01 -6.23
N VAL A 9 6.72 2.60 -5.16
CA VAL A 9 6.03 3.65 -4.41
C VAL A 9 5.76 4.88 -5.29
N LYS A 10 6.69 5.23 -6.19
CA LYS A 10 6.50 6.32 -7.16
C LYS A 10 5.41 6.05 -8.19
N GLN A 11 5.08 4.79 -8.46
CA GLN A 11 4.02 4.39 -9.40
C GLN A 11 2.63 4.30 -8.76
N LEU A 12 2.54 4.36 -7.43
CA LEU A 12 1.27 4.35 -6.71
C LEU A 12 0.68 5.77 -6.66
N SER A 13 -0.62 5.87 -6.87
CA SER A 13 -1.38 7.09 -6.61
C SER A 13 -1.52 7.34 -5.12
N ASP A 14 -1.83 8.58 -4.72
CA ASP A 14 -2.04 8.95 -3.32
C ASP A 14 -3.09 8.07 -2.63
N ARG A 15 -4.17 7.72 -3.33
CA ARG A 15 -5.20 6.80 -2.81
C ARG A 15 -4.70 5.38 -2.64
N GLU A 16 -3.84 4.89 -3.52
CA GLU A 16 -3.22 3.58 -3.37
C GLU A 16 -2.23 3.55 -2.20
N LEU A 17 -1.47 4.64 -2.01
CA LEU A 17 -0.58 4.80 -0.86
C LEU A 17 -1.34 4.87 0.45
N GLU A 18 -2.46 5.58 0.50
CA GLU A 18 -3.34 5.66 1.66
C GLU A 18 -3.90 4.27 2.03
N VAL A 19 -4.43 3.52 1.06
CA VAL A 19 -4.90 2.13 1.26
C VAL A 19 -3.76 1.23 1.77
N LEU A 20 -2.56 1.37 1.20
CA LEU A 20 -1.40 0.58 1.57
C LEU A 20 -0.91 0.90 3.00
N GLY A 21 -0.98 2.17 3.41
CA GLY A 21 -0.66 2.61 4.77
C GLY A 21 -1.57 1.97 5.80
N TYR A 22 -2.90 2.04 5.59
CA TYR A 22 -3.82 1.36 6.51
C TYR A 22 -3.65 -0.16 6.52
N LEU A 23 -3.27 -0.77 5.39
CA LEU A 23 -2.94 -2.20 5.38
C LEU A 23 -1.72 -2.50 6.24
N ALA A 24 -0.69 -1.66 6.22
CA ALA A 24 0.51 -1.79 7.04
C ALA A 24 0.22 -1.66 8.54
N GLU A 25 -0.74 -0.81 8.91
CA GLU A 25 -1.27 -0.69 10.29
C GLU A 25 -2.10 -1.93 10.73
N GLY A 26 -2.37 -2.88 9.83
CA GLY A 26 -3.12 -4.09 10.13
C GLY A 26 -4.64 -3.95 9.99
N HIS A 27 -5.15 -2.88 9.36
CA HIS A 27 -6.59 -2.74 9.13
C HIS A 27 -7.12 -3.79 8.15
N THR A 28 -8.33 -4.28 8.41
CA THR A 28 -9.08 -5.13 7.48
C THR A 28 -9.65 -4.30 6.33
N TYR A 29 -10.00 -4.94 5.20
CA TYR A 29 -10.53 -4.21 4.04
C TYR A 29 -11.81 -3.43 4.38
N SER A 30 -12.66 -3.98 5.25
CA SER A 30 -13.86 -3.30 5.74
C SER A 30 -13.54 -2.09 6.64
N SER A 31 -12.50 -2.17 7.47
CA SER A 31 -12.04 -1.04 8.30
C SER A 31 -11.47 0.08 7.41
N ILE A 32 -10.63 -0.27 6.43
CA ILE A 32 -10.08 0.66 5.44
C ILE A 32 -11.22 1.35 4.67
N ALA A 33 -12.18 0.56 4.19
CA ALA A 33 -13.33 1.07 3.46
C ALA A 33 -14.11 2.10 4.28
N ARG A 34 -14.38 1.81 5.55
CA ARG A 34 -15.06 2.75 6.46
C ARG A 34 -14.25 4.03 6.68
N ARG A 35 -12.92 3.94 6.86
CA ARG A 35 -12.04 5.10 7.09
C ARG A 35 -11.96 6.01 5.88
N MET A 36 -11.94 5.43 4.69
CA MET A 36 -11.81 6.16 3.43
C MET A 36 -13.16 6.58 2.82
N ASN A 37 -14.28 6.25 3.47
CA ASN A 37 -15.64 6.42 2.94
C ASN A 37 -15.83 5.75 1.56
N LEU A 38 -15.41 4.49 1.47
CA LEU A 38 -15.44 3.64 0.28
C LEU A 38 -16.20 2.34 0.54
N SER A 39 -16.46 1.58 -0.51
CA SER A 39 -16.91 0.19 -0.37
C SER A 39 -15.69 -0.75 -0.17
N PRO A 40 -15.86 -1.90 0.52
CA PRO A 40 -14.81 -2.94 0.58
C PRO A 40 -14.37 -3.42 -0.81
N HIS A 41 -15.27 -3.40 -1.80
CA HIS A 41 -14.96 -3.75 -3.19
C HIS A 41 -14.02 -2.72 -3.85
N THR A 42 -14.22 -1.43 -3.57
CA THR A 42 -13.34 -0.37 -4.03
C THR A 42 -11.95 -0.50 -3.42
N VAL A 43 -11.86 -0.85 -2.13
CA VAL A 43 -10.57 -1.15 -1.47
C VAL A 43 -9.88 -2.35 -2.11
N ASP A 44 -10.60 -3.45 -2.38
CA ASP A 44 -10.03 -4.61 -3.09
C ASP A 44 -9.51 -4.20 -4.49
N THR A 45 -10.22 -3.31 -5.19
CA THR A 45 -9.78 -2.78 -6.49
C THR A 45 -8.45 -2.05 -6.38
N TYR A 46 -8.28 -1.17 -5.39
CA TYR A 46 -6.98 -0.51 -5.15
C TYR A 46 -5.89 -1.54 -4.86
N LEU A 47 -6.16 -2.53 -3.99
CA LEU A 47 -5.19 -3.57 -3.64
C LEU A 47 -4.83 -4.47 -4.84
N ARG A 48 -5.74 -4.70 -5.79
CA ARG A 48 -5.44 -5.40 -7.05
C ARG A 48 -4.53 -4.56 -7.94
N ARG A 49 -4.79 -3.26 -8.07
CA ARG A 49 -3.95 -2.35 -8.86
C ARG A 49 -2.55 -2.24 -8.29
N ILE A 50 -2.42 -2.11 -6.97
CA ILE A 50 -1.11 -2.10 -6.29
C ILE A 50 -0.36 -3.40 -6.57
N ARG A 51 -1.02 -4.57 -6.44
CA ARG A 51 -0.41 -5.86 -6.76
C ARG A 51 0.10 -5.93 -8.21
N GLY A 52 -0.71 -5.45 -9.16
CA GLY A 52 -0.33 -5.37 -10.57
C GLY A 52 0.90 -4.49 -10.81
N LYS A 53 0.92 -3.28 -10.23
CA LYS A 53 2.07 -2.36 -10.32
C LYS A 53 3.33 -2.91 -9.65
N ALA A 54 3.17 -3.55 -8.50
CA ALA A 54 4.27 -4.12 -7.73
C ALA A 54 4.73 -5.51 -8.22
N GLY A 55 4.06 -6.12 -9.20
CA GLY A 55 4.39 -7.45 -9.69
C GLY A 55 4.23 -8.56 -8.65
N VAL A 56 3.38 -8.37 -7.63
CA VAL A 56 3.20 -9.34 -6.54
C VAL A 56 1.87 -10.09 -6.68
N SER A 57 1.91 -11.40 -6.45
CA SER A 57 0.82 -12.30 -6.78
C SER A 57 -0.20 -12.53 -5.64
N ASN A 58 0.16 -12.29 -4.38
CA ASN A 58 -0.69 -12.66 -3.25
C ASN A 58 -0.74 -11.61 -2.14
N ARG A 59 -1.70 -11.78 -1.22
CA ARG A 59 -1.94 -10.89 -0.08
C ARG A 59 -0.76 -10.82 0.89
N ALA A 60 -0.02 -11.91 1.07
CA ALA A 60 1.14 -11.94 1.97
C ALA A 60 2.27 -11.04 1.42
N HIS A 61 2.58 -11.13 0.12
CA HIS A 61 3.53 -10.23 -0.53
C HIS A 61 3.07 -8.77 -0.48
N LEU A 62 1.77 -8.51 -0.64
CA LEU A 62 1.21 -7.17 -0.52
C LEU A 62 1.37 -6.61 0.91
N MET A 63 1.19 -7.44 1.94
CA MET A 63 1.43 -7.06 3.33
C MET A 63 2.91 -6.76 3.59
N VAL A 64 3.83 -7.59 3.08
CA VAL A 64 5.27 -7.34 3.17
C VAL A 64 5.64 -6.02 2.51
N LEU A 65 5.10 -5.74 1.33
CA LEU A 65 5.28 -4.45 0.65
C LEU A 65 4.75 -3.30 1.51
N ALA A 66 3.54 -3.42 2.06
CA ALA A 66 2.94 -2.41 2.91
C ALA A 66 3.83 -2.05 4.12
N LEU A 67 4.36 -3.07 4.80
CA LEU A 67 5.29 -2.89 5.93
C LEU A 67 6.62 -2.25 5.51
N GLN A 68 7.14 -2.58 4.33
CA GLN A 68 8.34 -1.94 3.79
C GLN A 68 8.12 -0.46 3.45
N VAL A 69 6.95 -0.12 2.92
CA VAL A 69 6.58 1.26 2.56
C VAL A 69 6.28 2.09 3.81
N SER A 70 5.55 1.56 4.79
CA SER A 70 5.25 2.27 6.04
C SER A 70 6.52 2.70 6.77
N ARG A 71 7.50 1.79 6.90
CA ARG A 71 8.81 2.14 7.46
C ARG A 71 9.47 3.32 6.76
N ARG A 72 9.22 3.56 5.48
CA ARG A 72 9.73 4.73 4.74
C ARG A 72 8.93 6.01 5.03
N LEU A 73 7.61 5.89 5.20
CA LEU A 73 6.74 7.03 5.54
C LEU A 73 7.02 7.52 6.97
N ASP A 74 7.26 6.58 7.90
CA ASP A 74 7.59 6.87 9.30
C ASP A 74 9.01 7.45 9.47
N LEU A 75 9.94 7.11 8.57
CA LEU A 75 11.31 7.64 8.57
C LEU A 75 11.44 9.02 7.92
N GLY A 76 10.32 9.62 7.49
CA GLY A 76 10.31 10.88 6.78
C GLY A 76 10.95 10.76 5.39
N LEU A 77 10.57 11.65 4.49
CA LEU A 77 11.31 11.90 3.27
C LEU A 77 12.65 12.58 3.60
N ALA A 78 13.52 11.89 4.33
CA ALA A 78 14.93 12.22 4.48
C ALA A 78 15.72 11.29 3.55
N GLN A 79 15.66 11.59 2.25
CA GLN A 79 16.86 11.69 1.44
C GLN A 79 16.51 12.57 0.23
N ALA A 80 17.33 13.62 0.10
CA ALA A 80 17.40 14.57 -1.00
C ALA A 80 17.58 13.90 -2.37
#